data_AF-A0A1S3R3Q5-F1
#
_entry.id   AF-A0A1S3R3Q5-F1
#
_cell.length_a   1.000
_cell.length_b   1.000
_cell.length_c   1.000
_cell.angle_alpha   90.00
_cell.angle_beta   90.00
_cell.angle_gamma   90.00
#
_symmetry.space_group_name_H-M   'P 1'
#
loop_
_entity.id
_entity.type
_entity.pdbx_description
1 polymer ?
#
loop_
_entity_poly.entity_id
_entity_poly.type
_entity_poly.pdbx_seq_one_letter_code
_entity_poly.pdbx_strand_id
1 'polypeptide(L)'
;MLNLGDNPWVCDYNIHYLIYWLKHHPGVAYSGLICTEPQEFRGWPVENYVKTYNGECPKDKDPQPGKGDTGQGQTAQELVAETEEAEMELLPKPLRDPRPKKYEVTRLT
;
A
#
# COMPACT_ATOMS: atom_id res chain seq x y z
N MET A 1 -25.86 -17.74 6.44
CA MET A 1 -24.69 -18.19 5.66
C MET A 1 -24.81 -17.61 4.27
N LEU A 2 -23.84 -16.79 3.86
CA LEU A 2 -23.81 -16.13 2.56
C LEU A 2 -23.13 -17.05 1.54
N ASN A 3 -23.86 -17.47 0.51
CA ASN A 3 -23.27 -18.26 -0.57
C ASN A 3 -22.73 -17.32 -1.66
N LEU A 4 -21.43 -17.28 -1.81
CA LEU A 4 -20.70 -16.46 -2.80
C LEU A 4 -20.14 -17.33 -3.94
N GLY A 5 -20.52 -18.62 -3.98
CA GLY A 5 -20.21 -19.53 -5.08
C GLY A 5 -20.87 -19.11 -6.40
N ASP A 6 -20.42 -19.72 -7.49
CA ASP A 6 -20.90 -19.49 -8.87
C ASP A 6 -20.81 -18.03 -9.36
N ASN A 7 -20.05 -17.19 -8.66
CA ASN A 7 -19.73 -15.84 -9.08
C ASN A 7 -18.35 -15.83 -9.76
N PRO A 8 -18.20 -15.18 -10.92
CA PRO A 8 -16.93 -15.09 -11.63
C PRO A 8 -16.03 -14.03 -10.99
N TRP A 9 -15.57 -14.27 -9.76
CA TRP A 9 -14.79 -13.29 -9.01
C TRP A 9 -13.51 -12.90 -9.75
N VAL A 10 -13.33 -11.59 -9.98
CA VAL A 10 -12.08 -11.03 -10.48
C VAL A 10 -11.25 -10.61 -9.27
N CYS A 11 -10.11 -11.26 -9.09
CA CYS A 11 -9.15 -11.00 -8.03
C CYS A 11 -8.18 -9.90 -8.46
N ASP A 12 -8.73 -8.69 -8.49
CA ASP A 12 -8.02 -7.44 -8.64
C ASP A 12 -8.19 -6.57 -7.37
N TYR A 13 -7.76 -5.32 -7.43
CA TYR A 13 -7.87 -4.38 -6.31
C TYR A 13 -9.31 -4.22 -5.77
N ASN A 14 -10.34 -4.38 -6.60
CA ASN A 14 -11.73 -4.15 -6.21
C ASN A 14 -12.24 -5.21 -5.20
N ILE A 15 -11.68 -6.42 -5.20
CA ILE A 15 -12.10 -7.48 -4.28
C ILE A 15 -11.72 -7.21 -2.82
N HIS A 16 -10.79 -6.26 -2.59
CA HIS A 16 -10.25 -5.95 -1.26
C HIS A 16 -11.33 -5.47 -0.29
N TYR A 17 -12.28 -4.66 -0.75
CA TYR A 17 -13.34 -4.15 0.10
C TYR A 17 -14.25 -5.26 0.62
N LEU A 18 -14.57 -6.25 -0.22
CA LEU A 18 -15.38 -7.40 0.19
C LEU A 18 -14.71 -8.18 1.31
N ILE A 19 -13.42 -8.49 1.17
CA ILE A 19 -12.64 -9.16 2.21
C ILE A 19 -12.54 -8.31 3.48
N TYR A 20 -12.31 -7.01 3.34
CA TYR A 20 -12.32 -6.09 4.48
C TYR A 20 -13.66 -6.12 5.22
N TRP A 21 -14.77 -6.05 4.49
CA TRP A 21 -16.11 -6.10 5.08
C TRP A 21 -16.35 -7.41 5.82
N LEU A 22 -16.03 -8.57 5.21
CA LEU A 22 -16.19 -9.88 5.84
C LEU A 22 -15.38 -10.01 7.15
N LYS A 23 -14.15 -9.49 7.18
CA LYS A 23 -13.32 -9.46 8.40
C LYS A 23 -13.95 -8.67 9.55
N HIS A 24 -14.68 -7.59 9.25
CA HIS A 24 -15.33 -6.75 10.27
C HIS A 24 -16.70 -7.27 10.69
N HIS A 25 -17.22 -8.31 10.04
CA HIS A 25 -18.52 -8.89 10.31
C HIS A 25 -18.41 -10.41 10.59
N PRO A 26 -17.74 -10.81 11.70
CA PRO A 26 -17.45 -12.23 11.98
C PRO A 26 -18.71 -13.10 12.18
N GLY A 27 -19.88 -12.50 12.43
CA GLY A 27 -21.16 -13.22 12.50
C GLY A 27 -21.68 -13.70 11.14
N VAL A 28 -21.08 -13.26 10.03
CA VAL A 28 -21.47 -13.64 8.67
C VAL A 28 -20.59 -14.79 8.20
N ALA A 29 -21.07 -16.02 8.37
CA ALA A 29 -20.46 -17.18 7.72
C ALA A 29 -20.68 -17.12 6.20
N TYR A 30 -19.63 -17.39 5.41
CA TYR A 30 -19.69 -17.39 3.94
C TYR A 30 -18.96 -18.59 3.32
N SER A 31 -19.23 -18.87 2.04
CA SER A 31 -18.57 -19.92 1.25
C SER A 31 -18.47 -19.54 -0.23
N GLY A 32 -17.58 -20.19 -0.99
CA GLY A 32 -17.54 -20.09 -2.45
C GLY A 32 -16.79 -18.88 -3.02
N LEU A 33 -16.02 -18.17 -2.19
CA LEU A 33 -15.28 -16.99 -2.59
C LEU A 33 -13.93 -17.37 -3.24
N ILE A 34 -13.99 -17.80 -4.51
CA ILE A 34 -12.87 -18.32 -5.30
C ILE A 34 -12.66 -17.46 -6.56
N CYS A 35 -11.42 -17.06 -6.80
CA CYS A 35 -11.01 -16.29 -7.98
C CYS A 35 -11.28 -17.07 -9.28
N THR A 36 -11.93 -16.42 -10.24
CA THR A 36 -12.09 -16.90 -11.62
C THR A 36 -11.08 -16.22 -12.55
N GLU A 37 -10.77 -14.96 -12.30
CA GLU A 37 -9.78 -14.14 -12.99
C GLU A 37 -8.91 -13.37 -11.97
N PRO A 38 -7.75 -12.84 -12.36
CA PRO A 38 -7.00 -13.15 -13.58
C PRO A 38 -6.50 -14.60 -13.62
N GLN A 39 -6.03 -15.06 -14.78
CA GLN A 39 -5.52 -16.43 -14.99
C GLN A 39 -4.46 -16.86 -13.96
N GLU A 40 -3.61 -15.94 -13.50
CA GLU A 40 -2.59 -16.20 -12.47
C GLU A 40 -3.16 -16.58 -11.09
N PHE A 41 -4.38 -16.13 -10.76
CA PHE A 41 -5.05 -16.41 -9.49
C PHE A 41 -6.27 -17.31 -9.64
N ARG A 42 -6.57 -17.80 -10.85
CA ARG A 42 -7.73 -18.66 -11.08
C ARG A 42 -7.72 -19.89 -10.16
N GLY A 43 -8.84 -20.13 -9.49
CA GLY A 43 -9.01 -21.21 -8.51
C GLY A 43 -8.46 -20.88 -7.12
N TRP A 44 -7.82 -19.74 -6.91
CA TRP A 44 -7.35 -19.34 -5.58
C TRP A 44 -8.51 -18.90 -4.70
N PRO A 45 -8.48 -19.22 -3.39
CA PRO A 45 -9.28 -18.49 -2.42
C PRO A 45 -8.95 -17.00 -2.49
N VAL A 46 -9.98 -16.15 -2.52
CA VAL A 46 -9.79 -14.69 -2.59
C VAL A 46 -8.92 -14.18 -1.43
N GLU A 47 -9.01 -14.81 -0.25
CA GLU A 47 -8.17 -14.50 0.90
C GLU A 47 -6.67 -14.70 0.66
N ASN A 48 -6.29 -15.66 -0.20
CA ASN A 48 -4.88 -15.88 -0.54
C ASN A 48 -4.37 -14.80 -1.49
N TYR A 49 -5.19 -14.38 -2.46
CA TYR A 49 -4.88 -13.21 -3.29
C TYR A 49 -4.69 -11.94 -2.44
N VAL A 50 -5.60 -11.66 -1.50
CA VAL A 50 -5.48 -10.46 -0.66
C VAL A 50 -4.22 -10.47 0.23
N LYS A 51 -3.69 -11.65 0.58
CA LYS A 51 -2.42 -11.77 1.32
C LYS A 51 -1.20 -11.42 0.46
N THR A 52 -1.22 -11.71 -0.85
CA THR A 52 -0.08 -11.38 -1.73
C THR A 52 0.03 -9.87 -1.94
N TYR A 53 -1.10 -9.16 -2.04
CA TYR A 53 -1.11 -7.70 -2.15
C TYR A 53 -0.64 -7.03 -0.84
N ASN A 54 -1.10 -7.54 0.32
CA ASN A 54 -0.68 -7.03 1.63
C ASN A 54 0.59 -7.72 2.15
N GLY A 55 1.40 -8.30 1.24
CA GLY A 55 2.63 -8.98 1.61
C GLY A 55 3.59 -8.05 2.37
N GLU A 56 4.47 -8.63 3.19
CA GLU A 56 5.48 -7.83 3.88
C GLU A 56 6.33 -7.08 2.85
N CYS A 57 6.55 -5.78 3.09
CA CYS A 57 7.60 -5.06 2.38
C CYS A 57 8.92 -5.82 2.57
N PRO A 58 9.69 -6.07 1.49
CA PRO A 58 11.01 -6.65 1.62
C PRO A 58 11.79 -5.85 2.66
N LYS A 59 12.27 -6.51 3.72
CA LYS A 59 13.18 -5.86 4.66
C LYS A 59 14.40 -5.47 3.84
N ASP A 60 14.66 -4.17 3.74
CA ASP A 60 15.84 -3.65 3.09
C ASP A 60 17.04 -4.47 3.58
N LYS A 61 17.75 -5.11 2.64
CA LYS A 61 19.09 -5.58 2.99
C LYS A 61 19.85 -4.32 3.32
N ASP A 62 20.13 -4.10 4.61
CA ASP A 62 21.00 -3.03 5.08
C ASP A 62 22.16 -2.88 4.09
N PRO A 63 22.44 -1.67 3.57
CA PRO A 63 23.62 -1.43 2.75
C PRO A 63 24.85 -1.88 3.56
N GLN A 64 25.43 -3.02 3.18
CA GLN A 64 26.65 -3.49 3.82
C GLN A 64 27.75 -2.42 3.65
N PRO A 65 28.46 -2.06 4.72
CA PRO A 65 29.55 -1.11 4.62
C PRO A 65 30.72 -1.79 3.91
N GLY A 66 30.98 -1.37 2.66
CA GLY A 66 32.31 -1.35 2.07
C GLY A 66 32.70 -2.52 1.15
N LYS A 67 32.71 -2.23 -0.15
CA LYS A 67 33.91 -2.38 -0.98
C LYS A 67 33.77 -1.48 -2.19
N GLY A 68 34.56 -0.41 -2.21
CA GLY A 68 34.53 0.61 -3.24
C GLY A 68 35.00 0.10 -4.59
N ASP A 69 34.42 0.65 -5.65
CA ASP A 69 35.13 0.90 -6.89
C ASP A 69 34.95 2.37 -7.26
N THR A 70 36.05 2.92 -7.76
CA THR A 70 36.42 4.34 -7.80
C THR A 70 35.89 5.03 -9.05
N GLY A 71 35.14 6.12 -8.89
CA GLY A 71 34.71 6.97 -10.00
C GLY A 71 34.15 8.32 -9.57
N GLN A 72 35.04 9.30 -9.38
CA GLN A 72 34.83 10.75 -9.47
C GLN A 72 33.52 11.37 -8.94
N GLY A 73 33.53 11.67 -7.63
CA GLY A 73 33.39 13.03 -7.12
C GLY A 73 32.18 13.87 -7.54
N GLN A 74 31.03 13.63 -6.91
CA GLN A 74 30.15 14.68 -6.40
C GLN A 74 29.75 14.29 -4.98
N THR A 75 29.87 15.22 -4.04
CA THR A 75 29.54 15.00 -2.63
C THR A 75 28.06 14.71 -2.49
N ALA A 76 27.69 13.69 -1.70
CA ALA A 76 26.30 13.28 -1.44
C ALA A 76 25.39 14.43 -0.97
N GLN A 77 25.97 15.52 -0.46
CA GLN A 77 25.27 16.72 0.00
C GLN A 77 24.64 17.53 -1.15
N GLU A 78 25.21 17.47 -2.37
CA GLU A 78 24.74 18.24 -3.52
C GLU A 78 23.53 17.56 -4.18
N LEU A 79 23.54 16.22 -4.26
CA LEU A 79 22.44 15.41 -4.79
C LEU A 79 21.18 15.45 -3.92
N VAL A 80 21.35 15.56 -2.59
CA VAL A 80 20.23 15.62 -1.64
C VAL A 80 19.53 16.98 -1.71
N ALA A 81 20.30 18.06 -1.85
CA ALA A 81 19.75 19.41 -1.94
C ALA A 81 18.91 19.63 -3.22
N GLU A 82 19.37 19.11 -4.37
CA GLU A 82 18.60 19.18 -5.63
C GLU A 82 17.29 18.39 -5.58
N THR A 83 17.27 17.24 -4.89
CA THR A 83 16.06 16.42 -4.74
C THR A 83 15.05 17.01 -3.75
N GLU A 84 15.51 17.60 -2.64
CA GLU A 84 14.62 18.15 -1.61
C GLU A 84 13.85 19.38 -2.11
N GLU A 85 14.49 20.27 -2.87
CA GLU A 85 13.81 21.44 -3.43
C GLU A 85 12.80 21.07 -4.52
N ALA A 86 13.14 20.11 -5.39
CA ALA A 86 12.25 19.63 -6.44
C ALA A 86 11.00 18.90 -5.87
N GLU A 87 11.17 18.12 -4.80
CA GLU A 87 10.06 17.45 -4.12
C GLU A 87 9.14 18.45 -3.40
N MET A 88 9.70 19.54 -2.86
CA MET A 88 8.92 20.57 -2.16
C MET A 88 8.00 21.37 -3.11
N GLU A 89 8.38 21.54 -4.37
CA GLU A 89 7.52 22.16 -5.39
C GLU A 89 6.37 21.24 -5.85
N LEU A 90 6.56 19.93 -5.81
CA LEU A 90 5.54 18.93 -6.20
C LEU A 90 4.47 18.72 -5.13
N LEU A 91 4.71 19.17 -3.90
CA LEU A 91 3.73 19.07 -2.82
C LEU A 91 2.47 19.93 -3.10
N PRO A 92 1.27 19.46 -2.71
CA PRO A 92 0.07 20.29 -2.66
C PRO A 92 0.31 21.56 -1.83
N LYS A 93 -0.23 22.71 -2.26
CA LYS A 93 -0.10 24.01 -1.55
C LYS A 93 -0.23 23.93 -0.01
N PRO A 94 -1.15 23.13 0.54
CA PRO A 94 -1.30 23.01 1.99
C PRO A 94 -0.12 22.33 2.71
N LEU A 95 0.70 21.54 2.02
CA LEU A 95 1.82 20.78 2.57
C LEU A 95 3.19 21.42 2.29
N ARG A 96 3.23 22.45 1.42
CA ARG A 96 4.44 23.26 1.17
C ARG A 96 4.83 24.16 2.34
N ASP A 97 3.89 24.43 3.25
CA ASP A 97 4.18 25.22 4.44
C ASP A 97 4.65 24.28 5.57
N PRO A 98 5.94 24.30 5.93
CA PRO A 98 6.47 23.44 6.99
C PRO A 98 6.00 23.89 8.39
N ARG A 99 5.32 25.03 8.51
CA ARG A 99 4.85 25.54 9.80
C ARG A 99 3.69 24.69 10.32
N PRO A 100 3.70 24.30 11.60
CA PRO A 100 2.59 23.58 12.21
C PRO A 100 1.32 24.42 12.14
N LYS A 101 0.27 23.87 11.51
CA LYS A 101 -1.03 24.55 11.41
C LYS A 101 -1.75 24.50 12.74
N LYS A 102 -2.16 25.67 13.23
CA LYS A 102 -3.07 25.78 14.38
C LYS A 102 -4.48 25.41 13.90
N TYR A 103 -5.04 24.32 14.41
CA TYR A 103 -6.44 23.96 14.19
C TYR A 103 -7.23 24.17 15.49
N GLU A 104 -8.48 24.61 15.37
CA GLU A 104 -9.39 24.73 16.49
C GLU A 104 -10.29 23.50 16.57
N VAL A 105 -10.34 22.86 17.73
CA VAL A 105 -11.22 21.73 17.99
C VAL A 105 -12.47 22.25 18.69
N THR A 106 -13.55 22.44 17.93
CA THR A 106 -14.86 22.75 18.52
C THR A 106 -15.55 21.46 18.93
N ARG A 107 -15.83 21.32 20.24
CA ARG A 107 -16.66 20.23 20.74
C ARG A 107 -18.13 20.62 20.56
N LEU A 108 -18.88 19.86 19.78
CA LEU A 108 -20.32 20.04 19.66
C LEU A 108 -20.99 19.47 20.91
N THR A 109 -21.78 20.29 21.60
CA THR A 109 -22.64 19.92 22.74
C THR A 109 -24.05 19.64 22.28
#